data_AF-A0A979HKR7-F1
#
_entry.id   AF-A0A979HKR7-F1
#
_cell.length_a   1.000
_cell.length_b   1.000
_cell.length_c   1.000
_cell.angle_alpha   90.00
_cell.angle_beta   90.00
_cell.angle_gamma   90.00
#
_symmetry.space_group_name_H-M   'P 1'
#
loop_
_entity.id
_entity.type
_entity.pdbx_description
1 polymer ?
#
loop_
_entity_poly.entity_id
_entity_poly.type
_entity_poly.pdbx_seq_one_letter_code
_entity_poly.pdbx_strand_id
1 'polypeptide(L)'
;MIIDQGSFALSFYTVQVYFHDIPDEVIKSLIDEGVVFRVAGGLLLEHPLTLPFVEAVVGSSDSVMGLSKEVANKLIHDALST
;
A
#
# COMPACT_ATOMS: atom_id res chain seq x y z
N MET A 1 17.04 -21.14 4.06
CA MET A 1 17.74 -19.96 4.61
C MET A 1 17.46 -19.96 6.09
N ILE A 2 18.50 -20.20 6.91
CA ILE A 2 18.34 -20.38 8.36
C ILE A 2 18.15 -18.99 8.97
N ILE A 3 16.96 -18.72 9.48
CA ILE A 3 16.70 -17.58 10.37
C ILE A 3 16.95 -18.13 11.78
N ASP A 4 17.88 -17.49 12.48
CA ASP A 4 18.18 -17.68 13.90
C ASP A 4 16.89 -17.70 14.74
N GLN A 5 16.89 -18.40 15.88
CA GLN A 5 15.72 -18.63 16.75
C GLN A 5 15.33 -17.35 17.53
N GLY A 6 15.01 -16.27 16.80
CA GLY A 6 14.49 -15.01 17.35
C GLY A 6 12.96 -15.02 17.50
N SER A 7 12.44 -14.15 18.37
CA SER A 7 11.00 -13.88 18.46
C SER A 7 10.51 -13.15 17.20
N PHE A 8 9.30 -13.47 16.75
CA PHE A 8 8.64 -12.85 15.60
C PHE A 8 7.39 -12.09 16.06
N ALA A 9 7.24 -10.85 15.58
CA ALA A 9 6.06 -10.02 15.83
C ALA A 9 5.36 -9.71 14.50
N LEU A 10 4.03 -9.80 14.50
CA LEU A 10 3.19 -9.55 13.32
C LEU A 10 1.99 -8.70 13.71
N SER A 11 1.64 -7.76 12.85
CA SER A 11 0.38 -7.03 12.91
C SER A 11 -0.17 -6.81 11.52
N PHE A 12 -1.48 -6.73 11.42
CA PHE A 12 -2.20 -6.51 10.18
C PHE A 12 -2.85 -5.13 10.21
N TYR A 13 -2.89 -4.47 9.06
CA TYR A 13 -3.58 -3.21 8.88
C TYR A 13 -4.39 -3.27 7.61
N THR A 14 -5.66 -2.87 7.69
CA THR A 14 -6.59 -2.88 6.56
C THR A 14 -6.88 -1.46 6.14
N VAL A 15 -6.77 -1.20 4.83
CA VAL A 15 -7.15 0.05 4.18
C VAL A 15 -8.21 -0.25 3.13
N GLN A 16 -9.08 0.72 2.88
CA GLN A 16 -10.03 0.67 1.77
C GLN A 16 -9.81 1.90 0.90
N VAL A 17 -9.74 1.68 -0.41
CA VAL A 17 -9.62 2.74 -1.41
C VAL A 17 -10.83 2.64 -2.32
N TYR A 18 -11.56 3.74 -2.43
CA TYR A 18 -12.73 3.88 -3.30
C TYR A 18 -12.33 4.70 -4.51
N PHE A 19 -12.73 4.23 -5.68
CA PHE A 19 -12.46 4.89 -6.95
C PHE A 19 -13.77 5.24 -7.65
N HIS A 20 -13.77 6.38 -8.33
CA HIS A 20 -14.71 6.64 -9.42
C HIS A 20 -14.39 5.72 -10.61
N ASP A 21 -15.31 5.65 -11.58
CA ASP A 21 -15.07 4.92 -12.83
C ASP A 21 -13.82 5.46 -13.53
N ILE A 22 -12.87 4.57 -13.81
CA ILE A 22 -11.61 4.90 -14.49
C ILE A 22 -11.79 4.63 -15.99
N PRO A 23 -11.60 5.62 -16.87
CA PRO A 23 -11.73 5.44 -18.31
C PRO A 23 -10.74 4.42 -18.89
N ASP A 24 -11.16 3.69 -19.92
CA ASP A 24 -10.34 2.66 -20.57
C ASP A 24 -9.03 3.22 -21.14
N GLU A 25 -9.03 4.46 -21.63
CA GLU A 25 -7.82 5.12 -22.14
C GLU A 25 -6.77 5.38 -21.04
N VAL A 26 -7.23 5.63 -19.80
CA VAL A 26 -6.36 5.80 -18.64
C VAL A 26 -5.73 4.46 -18.27
N ILE A 27 -6.54 3.40 -18.20
CA ILE A 27 -6.08 2.03 -17.93
C ILE A 27 -5.05 1.60 -18.97
N LYS A 28 -5.36 1.84 -20.26
CA LYS A 28 -4.45 1.52 -21.36
C LYS A 28 -3.13 2.30 -21.27
N SER A 29 -3.18 3.59 -20.97
CA SER A 29 -1.98 4.43 -20.81
C SER A 29 -1.08 3.91 -19.70
N LEU A 30 -1.66 3.51 -18.56
CA LEU A 30 -0.94 2.93 -17.42
C LEU A 30 -0.28 1.57 -17.74
N ILE A 31 -0.96 0.73 -18.53
CA ILE A 31 -0.41 -0.55 -19.00
C ILE A 31 0.74 -0.30 -19.98
N ASP A 32 0.57 0.62 -20.92
CA ASP A 32 1.57 0.96 -21.93
C ASP A 32 2.82 1.61 -21.29
N GLU A 33 2.66 2.39 -20.21
CA GLU A 33 3.76 2.89 -19.38
C GLU A 33 4.48 1.77 -18.60
N GLY A 34 3.77 0.68 -18.29
CA GLY A 34 4.32 -0.52 -17.65
C GLY A 34 4.56 -0.40 -16.14
N VAL A 35 4.29 0.75 -15.53
CA VAL A 35 4.47 0.98 -14.08
C VAL A 35 3.54 0.10 -13.24
N VAL A 36 2.35 -0.23 -13.73
CA VAL A 36 1.37 -1.11 -13.08
C VAL A 36 1.89 -2.52 -12.81
N PHE A 37 2.89 -2.99 -13.56
CA PHE A 37 3.48 -4.32 -13.38
C PHE A 37 4.48 -4.38 -12.22
N ARG A 38 4.76 -3.26 -11.56
CA ARG A 38 5.72 -3.14 -10.44
C ARG A 38 5.05 -3.03 -9.08
N VAL A 39 3.72 -3.03 -9.03
CA VAL A 39 2.94 -2.85 -7.81
C VAL A 39 1.82 -3.89 -7.71
N ALA A 40 1.44 -4.27 -6.49
CA ALA A 40 0.37 -5.24 -6.28
C ALA A 40 -0.98 -4.68 -6.76
N GLY A 41 -1.71 -5.48 -7.55
CA GLY A 41 -3.01 -5.11 -8.08
C GLY A 41 -3.03 -3.90 -9.02
N GLY A 42 -1.87 -3.42 -9.48
CA GLY A 42 -1.79 -2.18 -10.28
C GLY A 42 -2.16 -0.92 -9.50
N LEU A 43 -2.19 -0.98 -8.15
CA LEU A 43 -2.65 0.11 -7.30
C LEU A 43 -1.60 1.23 -7.19
N LEU A 44 -1.84 2.34 -7.88
CA LEU A 44 -0.96 3.50 -7.91
C LEU A 44 -1.71 4.73 -7.39
N LEU A 45 -1.84 4.91 -6.08
CA LEU A 45 -2.71 5.96 -5.52
C LEU A 45 -2.27 7.39 -5.90
N GLU A 46 -0.96 7.63 -5.94
CA GLU A 46 -0.37 8.96 -6.16
C GLU A 46 -0.06 9.27 -7.62
N HIS A 47 -0.32 8.33 -8.52
CA HIS A 47 0.02 8.52 -9.93
C HIS A 47 -0.92 9.56 -10.57
N PRO A 48 -0.42 10.51 -11.39
CA PRO A 48 -1.26 11.59 -11.93
C PRO A 48 -2.48 11.11 -12.73
N LEU A 49 -2.40 9.94 -13.37
CA LEU A 49 -3.49 9.37 -14.14
C LEU A 49 -4.56 8.65 -13.29
N THR A 50 -4.26 8.28 -12.05
CA THR A 50 -5.18 7.54 -11.16
C THR A 50 -5.69 8.42 -10.02
N LEU A 51 -4.87 9.35 -9.52
CA LEU A 51 -5.19 10.26 -8.43
C LEU A 51 -6.53 11.02 -8.63
N PRO A 52 -6.87 11.52 -9.84
CA PRO A 52 -8.15 12.20 -10.06
C PRO A 52 -9.38 11.30 -9.86
N PHE A 53 -9.21 9.98 -9.88
CA PHE A 53 -10.28 9.00 -9.74
C PHE A 53 -10.38 8.43 -8.32
N VAL A 54 -9.52 8.86 -7.38
CA VAL A 54 -9.62 8.44 -5.98
C VAL A 54 -10.76 9.21 -5.31
N GLU A 55 -11.83 8.51 -4.97
CA GLU A 55 -12.99 9.10 -4.28
C GLU A 55 -12.70 9.26 -2.78
N ALA A 56 -12.21 8.19 -2.14
CA ALA A 56 -11.94 8.19 -0.71
C ALA A 56 -10.90 7.13 -0.35
N VAL A 57 -10.15 7.42 0.72
CA VAL A 57 -9.27 6.46 1.39
C VAL A 57 -9.73 6.34 2.85
N VAL A 58 -10.12 5.14 3.25
CA VAL A 58 -10.45 4.83 4.65
C VAL A 58 -9.29 4.07 5.26
N GLY A 59 -8.61 4.72 6.20
CA GLY A 59 -7.34 4.29 6.77
C GLY A 59 -6.26 5.34 6.53
N SER A 60 -4.99 4.94 6.61
CA SER A 60 -3.83 5.83 6.43
C SER A 60 -3.16 5.60 5.08
N SER A 61 -2.70 6.70 4.44
CA SER A 61 -2.12 6.67 3.10
C SER A 61 -0.79 5.92 3.04
N ASP A 62 0.06 6.04 4.07
CA ASP A 62 1.31 5.29 4.20
C ASP A 62 1.09 3.77 4.21
N SER A 63 -0.01 3.33 4.83
CA SER A 63 -0.42 1.93 4.79
C SER A 63 -0.85 1.47 3.39
N VAL A 64 -1.52 2.32 2.61
CA VAL A 64 -1.81 2.04 1.18
C VAL A 64 -0.51 1.93 0.38
N MET A 65 0.49 2.75 0.70
CA MET A 65 1.82 2.72 0.07
C MET A 65 2.67 1.51 0.51
N GLY A 66 2.16 0.65 1.39
CA GLY A 66 2.75 -0.62 1.76
C GLY A 66 3.37 -0.70 3.15
N LEU A 67 3.36 0.39 3.95
CA LEU A 67 3.86 0.35 5.32
C LEU A 67 3.12 1.33 6.23
N SER A 68 2.32 0.78 7.14
CA SER A 68 1.76 1.55 8.25
C SER A 68 2.87 1.96 9.21
N LYS A 69 3.22 3.25 9.25
CA LYS A 69 4.24 3.78 10.17
C LYS A 69 3.81 3.64 11.61
N GLU A 70 2.52 3.78 11.89
CA GLU A 70 1.96 3.57 13.23
C GLU A 70 2.19 2.12 13.70
N VAL A 71 1.80 1.14 12.89
CA VAL A 71 2.00 -0.28 13.22
C VAL A 71 3.48 -0.62 13.32
N ALA A 72 4.30 -0.13 12.38
CA ALA A 72 5.74 -0.36 12.41
C ALA A 72 6.39 0.22 13.68
N ASN A 73 6.06 1.47 14.04
CA ASN A 73 6.55 2.09 15.27
C ASN A 73 6.11 1.30 16.50
N LYS A 74 4.85 0.86 16.55
CA LYS A 74 4.36 0.05 17.67
C LYS A 74 5.17 -1.24 17.82
N LEU A 75 5.36 -2.00 16.74
CA LEU A 75 6.10 -3.25 16.76
C LEU A 75 7.56 -3.05 17.19
N ILE A 76 8.21 -1.98 16.73
CA ILE A 76 9.58 -1.63 17.13
C ILE A 76 9.62 -1.32 18.63
N HIS A 77 8.68 -0.51 19.15
CA HIS A 77 8.63 -0.17 20.57
C HIS A 77 8.36 -1.39 21.45
N ASP A 78 7.41 -2.25 21.05
CA ASP A 78 7.11 -3.50 21.77
C ASP A 78 8.37 -4.40 21.84
N ALA A 79 9.12 -4.51 20.75
CA ALA A 79 10.35 -5.32 20.70
C ALA A 79 11.49 -4.76 21.57
N LEU A 80 11.60 -3.44 21.70
CA LEU A 80 12.61 -2.78 22.54
C LEU A 80 12.23 -2.72 24.02
N SER A 81 10.95 -2.91 24.33
CA SER A 81 10.42 -2.88 25.71
C SER A 81 10.40 -4.27 26.36
N THR A 82 10.94 -5.29 25.67
CA THR A 82 11.09 -6.66 26.15
C THR A 82 12.48 -6.86 26.75
#